data_AF-A0AAQ0Q872-F1
#
_entry.id   AF-A0AAQ0Q872-F1
#
_cell.length_a   1.000
_cell.length_b   1.000
_cell.length_c   1.000
_cell.angle_alpha   90.00
_cell.angle_beta   90.00
_cell.angle_gamma   90.00
#
_symmetry.space_group_name_H-M   'P 1'
#
loop_
_entity.id
_entity.type
_entity.pdbx_description
1 polymer ?
#
loop_
_entity_poly.entity_id
_entity_poly.type
_entity_poly.pdbx_seq_one_letter_code
_entity_poly.pdbx_strand_id
1 'polypeptide(L)'
;MNINEIISKINNMNLQSEEDLQEVESVLTEMDNALIEPLFRLLERHPHFNFGNPGRIVHYLEKLDNNNYAPFLYASIRRVPTEYNIWMLNRFLNSLDTSEKSEGIVILEETLQKDIDEGLRDWVNECLDEQKEE
;
A
#
# COMPACT_ATOMS: atom_id res chain seq x y z
N MET A 1 14.08 13.54 -15.51
CA MET A 1 14.46 12.12 -15.55
C MET A 1 13.51 11.39 -16.47
N ASN A 2 13.99 10.42 -17.24
CA ASN A 2 13.11 9.49 -17.93
C ASN A 2 12.54 8.46 -16.95
N ILE A 3 11.50 7.73 -17.37
CA ILE A 3 10.79 6.78 -16.49
C ILE A 3 11.71 5.69 -15.92
N ASN A 4 12.67 5.18 -16.70
CA ASN A 4 13.60 4.14 -16.24
C ASN A 4 14.55 4.66 -15.15
N GLU A 5 14.97 5.92 -15.24
CA GLU A 5 15.77 6.57 -14.19
C GLU A 5 14.95 6.73 -12.91
N ILE A 6 13.66 7.07 -13.01
CA ILE A 6 12.77 7.20 -11.85
C ILE A 6 12.59 5.85 -11.17
N ILE A 7 12.27 4.80 -11.94
CA ILE A 7 12.14 3.43 -11.43
C ILE A 7 13.43 2.98 -10.75
N SER A 8 14.58 3.24 -11.37
CA SER A 8 15.88 2.91 -10.78
C SER A 8 16.11 3.65 -9.46
N LYS A 9 15.76 4.94 -9.37
CA LYS A 9 15.87 5.70 -8.11
C LYS A 9 14.99 5.10 -7.02
N ILE A 10 13.71 4.81 -7.32
CA ILE A 10 12.77 4.22 -6.35
C ILE A 10 13.25 2.85 -5.88
N ASN A 11 13.72 2.00 -6.79
CA ASN A 11 14.16 0.65 -6.45
C ASN A 11 15.44 0.62 -5.60
N ASN A 12 16.34 1.58 -5.80
CA ASN A 12 17.59 1.68 -5.06
C ASN A 12 17.49 2.55 -3.79
N MET A 13 16.34 3.20 -3.57
CA MET A 13 16.14 4.02 -2.37
C MET A 13 16.08 3.15 -1.12
N ASN A 14 16.88 3.55 -0.13
CA ASN A 14 16.86 3.04 1.24
C ASN A 14 16.36 4.15 2.15
N LEU A 15 15.08 4.12 2.54
CA LEU A 15 14.45 5.15 3.35
C LEU A 15 14.92 5.04 4.80
N GLN A 16 15.67 6.04 5.24
CA GLN A 16 16.16 6.16 6.62
C GLN A 16 15.69 7.47 7.26
N SER A 17 15.39 8.50 6.46
CA SER A 17 14.86 9.77 6.93
C SER A 17 13.69 10.28 6.08
N GLU A 18 13.06 11.35 6.58
CA GLU A 18 12.05 12.09 5.83
C GLU A 18 12.64 12.74 4.57
N GLU A 19 13.92 13.12 4.57
CA GLU A 19 14.57 13.65 3.37
C GLU A 19 14.63 12.58 2.25
N ASP A 20 14.93 11.32 2.58
CA ASP A 20 14.91 10.23 1.59
C ASP A 20 13.52 10.04 0.98
N LEU A 21 12.46 10.17 1.79
CA LEU A 21 11.08 10.13 1.31
C LEU A 21 10.80 11.30 0.38
N GLN A 22 11.16 12.53 0.77
CA GLN A 22 10.99 13.72 -0.05
C GLN A 22 11.71 13.61 -1.39
N GLU A 23 12.88 12.96 -1.43
CA GLU A 23 13.58 12.68 -2.68
C GLU A 23 12.79 11.75 -3.61
N VAL A 24 12.19 10.69 -3.09
CA VAL A 24 11.31 9.81 -3.89
C VAL A 24 10.08 10.59 -4.35
N GLU A 25 9.46 11.35 -3.45
CA GLU A 25 8.27 12.11 -3.78
C GLU A 25 8.54 13.17 -4.85
N SER A 26 9.69 13.84 -4.81
CA SER A 26 10.07 14.88 -5.77
C SER A 26 10.07 14.42 -7.23
N VAL A 27 10.26 13.11 -7.48
CA VAL A 27 10.27 12.54 -8.83
C VAL A 27 8.89 12.02 -9.29
N LEU A 28 7.90 12.01 -8.40
CA LEU A 28 6.50 11.68 -8.73
C LEU A 28 5.76 12.93 -9.22
N THR A 29 6.17 13.46 -10.37
CA THR A 29 5.59 14.68 -10.96
C THR A 29 4.42 14.40 -11.90
N GLU A 30 4.48 13.29 -12.62
CA GLU A 30 3.47 12.87 -13.60
C GLU A 30 2.98 11.46 -13.29
N MET A 31 1.74 11.16 -13.67
CA MET A 31 1.13 9.86 -13.45
C MET A 31 1.61 8.87 -14.52
N ASP A 32 2.21 7.76 -14.08
CA ASP A 32 2.71 6.70 -14.95
C ASP A 32 2.54 5.34 -14.27
N ASN A 33 1.81 4.44 -14.93
CA ASN A 33 1.52 3.10 -14.42
C ASN A 33 2.78 2.26 -14.19
N ALA A 34 3.89 2.57 -14.86
CA ALA A 34 5.17 1.89 -14.64
C ALA A 34 5.75 2.14 -13.24
N LEU A 35 5.25 3.14 -12.50
CA LEU A 35 5.68 3.45 -11.14
C LEU A 35 4.92 2.68 -10.06
N ILE A 36 3.81 2.01 -10.39
CA ILE A 36 2.96 1.32 -9.40
C ILE A 36 3.74 0.25 -8.65
N GLU A 37 4.30 -0.72 -9.38
CA GLU A 37 5.04 -1.83 -8.77
C GLU A 37 6.27 -1.32 -7.99
N PRO A 38 7.14 -0.44 -8.52
CA PRO A 38 8.26 0.12 -7.75
C PRO A 38 7.83 0.80 -6.44
N LEU A 39 6.71 1.53 -6.42
CA LEU A 39 6.20 2.18 -5.22
C LEU A 39 5.71 1.16 -4.18
N PHE A 40 4.95 0.15 -4.58
CA PHE A 40 4.58 -0.93 -3.65
C PHE A 40 5.79 -1.70 -3.13
N ARG A 41 6.80 -1.95 -3.99
CA ARG A 41 8.08 -2.54 -3.54
C ARG A 41 8.83 -1.65 -2.56
N LEU A 42 8.74 -0.33 -2.69
CA LEU A 42 9.34 0.59 -1.72
C LEU A 42 8.65 0.47 -0.35
N LEU A 43 7.31 0.39 -0.32
CA LEU A 43 6.54 0.17 0.92
C LEU A 43 6.91 -1.17 1.57
N GLU A 44 6.98 -2.25 0.77
CA GLU A 44 7.34 -3.60 1.23
C GLU A 44 8.75 -3.65 1.86
N ARG A 45 9.72 -2.90 1.30
CA ARG A 45 11.09 -2.88 1.82
C ARG A 45 11.25 -2.08 3.12
N HIS A 46 10.30 -1.20 3.44
CA HIS A 46 10.38 -0.31 4.60
C HIS A 46 9.10 -0.39 5.45
N PRO A 47 8.78 -1.58 6.00
CA PRO A 47 7.48 -1.84 6.66
C PRO A 47 7.21 -0.98 7.90
N HIS A 48 8.26 -0.44 8.53
CA HIS A 48 8.17 0.40 9.74
C HIS A 48 8.40 1.88 9.46
N PHE A 49 8.58 2.28 8.19
CA PHE A 49 8.80 3.67 7.84
C PHE A 49 7.49 4.44 7.80
N ASN A 50 7.50 5.68 8.31
CA ASN A 50 6.32 6.53 8.29
C ASN A 50 6.21 7.24 6.93
N PHE A 51 5.31 6.75 6.09
CA PHE A 51 5.00 7.35 4.78
C PHE A 51 3.97 8.47 4.84
N GLY A 52 3.52 8.89 6.03
CA GLY A 52 2.46 9.87 6.24
C GLY A 52 1.04 9.27 6.15
N ASN A 53 0.04 9.99 6.67
CA ASN A 53 -1.32 9.47 6.88
C ASN A 53 -2.42 10.40 6.33
N PRO A 54 -2.77 10.35 5.01
CA PRO A 54 -1.99 9.80 3.89
C PRO A 54 -0.82 10.70 3.49
N GLY A 55 0.30 10.12 3.05
CA GLY A 55 1.38 10.86 2.42
C GLY A 55 1.30 10.87 0.89
N ARG A 56 2.31 11.46 0.24
CA ARG A 56 2.25 11.78 -1.19
C ARG A 56 2.32 10.53 -2.06
N ILE A 57 2.98 9.47 -1.62
CA ILE A 57 3.00 8.17 -2.31
C ILE A 57 1.61 7.55 -2.36
N VAL A 58 0.88 7.54 -1.24
CA VAL A 58 -0.50 7.01 -1.21
C VAL A 58 -1.40 7.86 -2.08
N HIS A 59 -1.34 9.19 -1.98
CA HIS A 59 -2.06 10.09 -2.87
C HIS A 59 -1.72 9.91 -4.35
N TYR A 60 -0.51 9.47 -4.67
CA TYR A 60 -0.11 9.15 -6.04
C TYR A 60 -0.80 7.87 -6.52
N LEU A 61 -0.76 6.82 -5.70
CA LEU A 61 -1.37 5.51 -6.01
C LEU A 61 -2.90 5.58 -6.08
N GLU A 62 -3.55 6.37 -5.19
CA GLU A 62 -5.01 6.52 -5.15
C GLU A 62 -5.60 7.32 -6.33
N LYS A 63 -4.76 8.00 -7.13
CA LYS A 63 -5.22 8.66 -8.37
C LYS A 63 -5.47 7.68 -9.51
N LEU A 64 -4.96 6.46 -9.38
CA LEU A 64 -5.15 5.41 -10.36
C LEU A 64 -6.58 4.89 -10.26
N ASP A 65 -7.11 4.40 -11.37
CA ASP A 65 -8.38 3.70 -11.34
C ASP A 65 -8.28 2.41 -10.50
N ASN A 66 -9.38 2.01 -9.88
CA ASN A 66 -9.41 0.87 -8.96
C ASN A 66 -8.89 -0.44 -9.61
N ASN A 67 -9.06 -0.62 -10.93
CA ASN A 67 -8.57 -1.81 -11.63
C ASN A 67 -7.04 -1.86 -11.72
N ASN A 68 -6.37 -0.71 -11.61
CA ASN A 68 -4.91 -0.60 -11.60
C ASN A 68 -4.34 -0.44 -10.19
N TYR A 69 -5.12 0.04 -9.22
CA TYR A 69 -4.69 0.18 -7.83
C TYR A 69 -4.86 -1.11 -7.01
N ALA A 70 -6.08 -1.66 -6.98
CA ALA A 70 -6.44 -2.74 -6.06
C ALA A 70 -5.62 -4.02 -6.28
N PRO A 71 -5.39 -4.51 -7.52
CA PRO A 71 -4.61 -5.73 -7.72
C PRO A 71 -3.17 -5.62 -7.19
N PHE A 72 -2.55 -4.44 -7.29
CA PHE A 72 -1.19 -4.23 -6.79
C PHE A 72 -1.15 -4.10 -5.27
N LEU A 73 -2.15 -3.45 -4.66
CA LEU A 73 -2.30 -3.42 -3.20
C LEU A 73 -2.46 -4.84 -2.65
N TYR A 74 -3.36 -5.63 -3.22
CA TYR A 74 -3.60 -7.01 -2.81
C TYR A 74 -2.36 -7.88 -2.98
N ALA A 75 -1.66 -7.73 -4.12
CA ALA A 75 -0.42 -8.44 -4.37
C ALA A 75 0.68 -8.03 -3.36
N SER A 76 0.76 -6.75 -2.98
CA SER A 76 1.72 -6.27 -1.99
C SER A 76 1.48 -6.89 -0.62
N ILE A 77 0.23 -6.89 -0.14
CA ILE A 77 -0.16 -7.53 1.15
C ILE A 77 0.11 -9.03 1.11
N ARG A 78 -0.18 -9.68 -0.02
CA ARG A 78 0.13 -11.10 -0.23
C ARG A 78 1.63 -11.40 -0.20
N ARG A 79 2.50 -10.46 -0.55
CA ARG A 79 3.95 -10.62 -0.42
C ARG A 79 4.46 -10.32 0.98
N VAL A 80 4.17 -9.12 1.47
CA VAL A 80 4.64 -8.62 2.76
C VAL A 80 3.48 -7.84 3.40
N PRO A 81 2.68 -8.45 4.29
CA PRO A 81 1.66 -7.72 5.02
C PRO A 81 2.34 -6.77 6.00
N THR A 82 1.90 -5.51 6.04
CA THR A 82 2.40 -4.47 6.94
C THR A 82 1.23 -3.67 7.50
N GLU A 83 1.38 -3.05 8.66
CA GLU A 83 0.33 -2.18 9.22
C GLU A 83 -0.10 -1.12 8.19
N TYR A 84 0.86 -0.56 7.46
CA TYR A 84 0.62 0.49 6.48
C TYR A 84 -0.20 0.01 5.28
N ASN A 85 0.11 -1.16 4.69
CA ASN A 85 -0.66 -1.64 3.54
C ASN A 85 -2.02 -2.26 3.93
N ILE A 86 -2.16 -2.76 5.16
CA ILE A 86 -3.47 -3.11 5.72
C ILE A 86 -4.32 -1.87 5.97
N TRP A 87 -3.73 -0.78 6.49
CA TRP A 87 -4.43 0.50 6.59
C TRP A 87 -4.88 1.04 5.23
N MET A 88 -4.02 0.96 4.20
CA MET A 88 -4.39 1.31 2.83
C MET A 88 -5.55 0.46 2.31
N LEU A 89 -5.58 -0.83 2.64
CA LEU A 89 -6.69 -1.73 2.28
C LEU A 89 -7.98 -1.36 2.99
N ASN A 90 -7.96 -1.16 4.31
CA ASN A 90 -9.15 -0.78 5.07
C ASN A 90 -9.74 0.54 4.54
N ARG A 91 -8.88 1.52 4.31
CA ARG A 91 -9.26 2.80 3.69
C ARG A 91 -9.85 2.64 2.29
N PHE A 92 -9.28 1.75 1.47
CA PHE A 92 -9.83 1.44 0.15
C PHE A 92 -11.19 0.77 0.25
N LEU A 93 -11.37 -0.21 1.14
CA LEU A 93 -12.66 -0.85 1.36
C LEU A 93 -13.73 0.15 1.81
N ASN A 94 -13.38 1.12 2.65
CA ASN A 94 -14.28 2.19 3.09
C ASN A 94 -14.75 3.13 1.96
N SER A 95 -14.10 3.11 0.78
CA SER A 95 -14.55 3.88 -0.38
C SER A 95 -15.42 3.08 -1.35
N LEU A 96 -15.59 1.78 -1.14
CA LEU A 96 -16.34 0.87 -1.99
C LEU A 96 -17.76 0.61 -1.46
N ASP A 97 -18.66 0.26 -2.37
CA ASP A 97 -19.97 -0.30 -2.01
C ASP A 97 -19.80 -1.71 -1.42
N THR A 98 -20.69 -2.13 -0.52
CA THR A 98 -20.63 -3.44 0.18
C THR A 98 -20.43 -4.63 -0.78
N SER A 99 -21.04 -4.59 -1.97
CA SER A 99 -20.90 -5.65 -2.97
C SER A 99 -19.49 -5.80 -3.56
N GLU A 100 -18.68 -4.74 -3.52
CA GLU A 100 -17.35 -4.68 -4.10
C GLU A 100 -16.24 -5.00 -3.07
N LYS A 101 -16.57 -5.04 -1.77
CA LYS A 101 -15.60 -5.29 -0.70
C LYS A 101 -15.11 -6.74 -0.59
N SER A 102 -15.83 -7.68 -1.21
CA SER A 102 -15.61 -9.12 -1.03
C SER A 102 -14.17 -9.58 -1.25
N GLU A 103 -13.49 -9.09 -2.29
CA GLU A 103 -12.10 -9.47 -2.57
C GLU A 103 -11.15 -8.93 -1.49
N GLY A 104 -11.31 -7.67 -1.07
CA GLY A 104 -10.48 -7.10 -0.02
C GLY A 104 -10.66 -7.79 1.34
N ILE A 105 -11.89 -8.23 1.67
CA ILE A 105 -12.15 -9.03 2.88
C ILE A 105 -11.38 -10.36 2.81
N VAL A 106 -11.38 -11.03 1.66
CA VAL A 106 -10.58 -12.26 1.46
C VAL A 106 -9.09 -12.00 1.67
N ILE A 107 -8.55 -10.85 1.24
CA ILE A 107 -7.14 -10.49 1.49
C ILE A 107 -6.84 -10.36 2.99
N LEU A 108 -7.74 -9.75 3.77
CA LEU A 108 -7.59 -9.65 5.22
C LEU A 108 -7.60 -11.04 5.87
N GLU A 109 -8.54 -11.91 5.48
CA GLU A 109 -8.63 -13.29 5.99
C GLU A 109 -7.41 -14.14 5.61
N GLU A 110 -6.91 -14.03 4.38
CA GLU A 110 -5.66 -14.66 3.93
C GLU A 110 -4.46 -14.18 4.76
N THR A 111 -4.45 -12.90 5.15
CA THR A 111 -3.35 -12.32 5.94
C THR A 111 -3.26 -12.94 7.33
N LEU A 112 -4.40 -13.25 7.97
CA LEU A 112 -4.43 -13.93 9.27
C LEU A 112 -3.86 -15.34 9.25
N GLN A 113 -3.79 -15.99 8.07
CA GLN A 113 -3.20 -17.32 7.91
C GLN A 113 -1.67 -17.30 7.82
N LYS A 114 -1.06 -16.11 7.78
CA LYS A 114 0.39 -15.94 7.67
C LYS A 114 1.06 -15.86 9.04
N ASP A 115 2.37 -16.08 9.02
CA ASP A 115 3.24 -15.77 10.16
C ASP A 115 3.45 -14.26 10.24
N ILE A 116 2.60 -13.60 11.03
CA ILE A 116 2.62 -12.16 11.33
C ILE A 116 2.70 -11.97 12.84
N ASP A 117 3.23 -10.82 13.26
CA ASP A 117 3.28 -10.45 14.68
C ASP A 117 1.88 -10.21 15.26
N GLU A 118 1.80 -10.15 16.59
CA GLU A 118 0.54 -9.99 17.32
C GLU A 118 -0.14 -8.65 17.03
N GLY A 119 0.63 -7.55 16.95
CA GLY A 119 0.08 -6.21 16.70
C GLY A 119 -0.57 -6.12 15.31
N LEU A 120 0.10 -6.63 14.29
CA LEU A 120 -0.48 -6.68 12.94
C LEU A 120 -1.71 -7.59 12.88
N ARG A 121 -1.70 -8.72 13.61
CA ARG A 121 -2.86 -9.63 13.67
C ARG A 121 -4.07 -8.96 14.31
N ASP A 122 -3.87 -8.24 15.41
CA ASP A 122 -4.93 -7.49 16.07
C ASP A 122 -5.51 -6.41 15.15
N TRP A 123 -4.65 -5.68 14.44
CA TRP A 123 -5.08 -4.67 13.47
C TRP A 123 -5.90 -5.27 12.30
N VAL A 124 -5.49 -6.42 11.77
CA VAL A 124 -6.24 -7.09 10.70
C VAL A 124 -7.61 -7.58 11.21
N ASN A 125 -7.70 -8.06 12.44
CA ASN A 125 -8.98 -8.45 13.04
C ASN A 125 -9.91 -7.25 13.24
N GLU A 126 -9.39 -6.12 13.74
CA GLU A 126 -10.16 -4.88 13.89
C GLU A 126 -10.74 -4.43 12.54
N CYS A 127 -9.91 -4.41 11.48
CA CYS A 127 -10.38 -4.11 10.14
C CYS A 127 -11.47 -5.08 9.67
N LEU A 128 -11.32 -6.39 9.93
CA LEU A 128 -12.32 -7.39 9.52
C LEU A 128 -13.65 -7.21 10.23
N ASP A 129 -13.63 -6.88 11.52
CA ASP A 129 -14.84 -6.65 12.31
C ASP A 129 -15.56 -5.40 11.78
N GLU A 130 -14.85 -4.30 11.53
CA GLU A 130 -15.41 -3.09 10.91
C GLU A 130 -16.09 -3.40 9.57
N GLN A 131 -15.41 -4.12 8.68
CA GLN A 131 -15.95 -4.41 7.34
C GLN A 131 -17.11 -5.42 7.33
N LYS A 132 -17.32 -6.18 8.41
CA LYS A 132 -18.43 -7.14 8.55
C LYS A 132 -19.67 -6.53 9.20
N GLU A 133 -19.52 -5.42 9.90
CA GLU A 133 -20.63 -4.69 10.54
C GLU A 133 -21.37 -3.72 9.59
N GLU A 134 -20.80 -3.43 8.41
CA GLU A 134 -21.36 -2.57 7.36
C GLU A 134 -22.16 -3.32 6.28
#